data_AF-A0A7C6SHV5-F1
#
_entry.id   AF-A0A7C6SHV5-F1
#
_cell.length_a   1.000
_cell.length_b   1.000
_cell.length_c   1.000
_cell.angle_alpha   90.00
_cell.angle_beta   90.00
_cell.angle_gamma   90.00
#
_symmetry.space_group_name_H-M   'P 1'
#
loop_
_entity.id
_entity.type
_entity.pdbx_description
1 polymer ?
#
loop_
_entity_poly.entity_id
_entity_poly.type
_entity_poly.pdbx_seq_one_letter_code
_entity_poly.pdbx_strand_id
1 'polypeptide(L)'
;MKLLLFFLTVLSVLIYFPSTQINVEPFKEKEPFEIVVKGEVEQLTTLVVDPYTQVKDILQRIQVTKDADLDALDFNHYVHANEVLTIPKKTIHACISINQASKEDLQQLKGVGPATAQAIINYREDFGRFILIEDLMNVKGIGEKKFAAMKEQICL
;
A
#
# COMPACT_ATOMS: atom_id res chain seq x y z
N MET A 1 -18.28 -28.45 -73.01
CA MET A 1 -18.99 -27.21 -72.59
C MET A 1 -19.22 -27.11 -71.08
N LYS A 2 -19.63 -28.18 -70.37
CA LYS A 2 -19.87 -28.15 -68.91
C LYS A 2 -18.62 -27.86 -68.04
N LEU A 3 -17.42 -28.29 -68.46
CA LEU A 3 -16.17 -28.04 -67.72
C LEU A 3 -15.71 -26.57 -67.81
N LEU A 4 -15.99 -25.89 -68.92
CA LEU A 4 -15.64 -24.48 -69.15
C LEU A 4 -16.52 -23.55 -68.30
N LEU A 5 -17.80 -23.90 -68.15
CA LEU A 5 -18.75 -23.17 -67.30
C LEU A 5 -18.38 -23.26 -65.81
N PHE A 6 -17.84 -24.41 -65.35
CA PHE A 6 -17.42 -24.58 -63.96
C PHE A 6 -16.20 -23.71 -63.60
N PHE A 7 -15.25 -23.56 -64.53
CA PHE A 7 -14.10 -22.67 -64.34
C PHE A 7 -14.50 -21.19 -64.27
N LEU A 8 -15.46 -20.78 -65.10
CA LEU A 8 -15.97 -19.40 -65.12
C LEU A 8 -16.67 -19.02 -63.81
N THR A 9 -17.42 -19.94 -63.19
CA THR A 9 -18.09 -19.69 -61.91
C THR A 9 -17.12 -19.63 -60.73
N VAL A 10 -16.05 -20.42 -60.74
CA VAL A 10 -15.02 -20.37 -59.69
C VAL A 10 -14.20 -19.08 -59.82
N LEU A 11 -13.91 -18.65 -61.05
CA LEU A 11 -13.21 -17.40 -61.32
C LEU A 11 -14.03 -16.17 -60.91
N SER A 12 -15.35 -16.17 -61.13
CA SER A 12 -16.20 -15.05 -60.70
C SER A 12 -16.28 -14.91 -59.18
N VAL A 13 -16.26 -16.01 -58.42
CA VAL A 13 -16.32 -15.97 -56.95
C VAL A 13 -15.02 -15.40 -56.35
N LEU A 14 -13.87 -15.66 -56.98
CA LEU A 14 -12.57 -15.11 -56.54
C LEU A 14 -12.45 -13.59 -56.76
N ILE A 15 -13.15 -13.04 -57.75
CA ILE A 15 -13.15 -11.59 -58.04
C ILE A 15 -14.04 -10.82 -57.05
N TYR A 16 -15.01 -11.50 -56.44
CA TYR A 16 -15.95 -10.89 -55.48
C TYR A 16 -15.52 -11.01 -54.02
N PHE A 17 -14.34 -11.54 -53.70
CA PHE A 17 -13.80 -11.40 -52.35
C PHE A 17 -13.30 -9.95 -52.20
N PRO A 18 -14.03 -9.07 -51.47
CA PRO A 18 -13.51 -7.73 -51.22
C PRO A 18 -12.26 -7.91 -50.38
N SER A 19 -11.12 -7.48 -50.89
CA SER A 19 -9.94 -7.27 -50.08
C SER A 19 -10.26 -6.14 -49.12
N THR A 20 -10.83 -6.46 -47.95
CA THR A 20 -10.81 -5.54 -46.82
C THR A 20 -9.35 -5.35 -46.46
N GLN A 21 -8.75 -4.27 -46.96
CA GLN A 21 -7.46 -3.83 -46.47
C GLN A 21 -7.66 -3.58 -44.98
N ILE A 22 -7.04 -4.40 -44.13
CA ILE A 22 -7.01 -4.13 -42.70
C ILE A 22 -6.26 -2.81 -42.58
N ASN A 23 -6.99 -1.73 -42.27
CA ASN A 23 -6.39 -0.44 -41.95
C ASN A 23 -5.74 -0.58 -40.57
N VAL A 24 -4.50 -1.07 -40.57
CA VAL A 24 -3.65 -1.02 -39.38
C VAL A 24 -3.14 0.40 -39.25
N GLU A 25 -3.75 1.18 -38.36
CA GLU A 25 -3.10 2.41 -37.93
C GLU A 25 -1.72 2.05 -37.36
N PRO A 26 -0.65 2.75 -37.76
CA PRO A 26 0.67 2.48 -37.23
C PRO A 26 0.64 2.65 -35.71
N PHE A 27 1.24 1.70 -34.99
CA PHE A 27 1.37 1.78 -33.54
C PHE A 27 2.04 3.10 -33.18
N LYS A 28 1.27 4.02 -32.58
CA LYS A 28 1.79 5.25 -32.03
C LYS A 28 2.35 4.91 -30.66
N GLU A 29 3.68 4.90 -30.57
CA GLU A 29 4.37 4.77 -29.29
C GLU A 29 3.85 5.85 -28.34
N LYS A 30 3.55 5.45 -27.11
CA LYS A 30 3.07 6.42 -26.12
C LYS A 30 4.26 7.33 -25.77
N GLU A 31 4.02 8.63 -25.72
CA GLU A 31 5.05 9.60 -25.35
C GLU A 31 5.32 9.51 -23.83
N PRO A 32 6.55 9.82 -23.37
CA PRO A 32 6.83 10.02 -21.96
C PRO A 32 5.92 11.09 -21.35
N PHE A 33 5.61 10.94 -20.06
CA PHE A 33 4.71 11.85 -19.34
C PHE A 33 5.21 12.18 -17.95
N GLU A 34 4.67 13.25 -17.37
CA GLU A 34 4.99 13.69 -16.02
C GLU A 34 4.11 13.01 -14.97
N ILE A 35 4.73 12.67 -13.83
CA ILE A 35 4.06 12.30 -12.59
C ILE A 35 4.60 13.15 -11.44
N VAL A 36 3.76 13.40 -10.44
CA VAL A 36 4.17 14.08 -9.20
C VAL A 36 4.35 13.05 -8.11
N VAL A 37 5.50 13.09 -7.43
CA VAL A 37 5.78 12.27 -6.25
C VAL A 37 5.78 13.14 -5.00
N LYS A 38 4.92 12.80 -4.04
CA LYS A 38 4.75 13.52 -2.76
C LYS A 38 4.64 12.55 -1.58
N GLY A 39 4.58 13.07 -0.36
CA GLY A 39 4.45 12.27 0.87
C GLY A 39 5.78 12.11 1.59
N GLU A 40 6.10 10.90 2.05
CA GLU A 40 7.36 10.58 2.74
C GLU A 40 8.55 10.46 1.78
N VAL A 41 8.87 11.58 1.14
CA VAL A 41 10.05 11.79 0.28
C VAL A 41 10.86 12.95 0.82
N GLU A 42 12.18 12.94 0.61
CA GLU A 42 13.06 14.03 1.10
C GLU A 42 12.68 15.40 0.52
N GLN A 43 12.23 15.40 -0.74
CA GLN A 43 11.73 16.59 -1.41
C GLN A 43 10.64 16.20 -2.40
N LEU A 44 9.55 16.98 -2.43
CA LEU A 44 8.51 16.87 -3.47
C LEU A 44 9.15 17.06 -4.84
N THR A 45 8.86 16.16 -5.77
CA THR A 45 9.50 16.14 -7.09
C THR A 45 8.51 15.73 -8.19
N THR A 46 8.77 16.21 -9.41
CA THR A 46 8.07 15.81 -10.63
C THR A 46 9.03 15.00 -11.49
N LEU A 47 8.60 13.83 -11.96
CA LEU A 47 9.40 12.95 -12.79
C LEU A 47 8.77 12.78 -14.17
N VAL A 48 9.60 12.85 -15.22
CA VAL A 48 9.24 12.37 -16.56
C VAL A 48 9.52 10.87 -16.63
N VAL A 49 8.53 10.10 -17.05
CA VAL A 49 8.56 8.63 -17.06
C VAL A 49 8.08 8.09 -18.39
N ASP A 50 8.63 6.94 -18.78
CA ASP A 50 8.22 6.25 -20.00
C ASP A 50 6.86 5.57 -19.80
N PRO A 51 6.13 5.29 -20.88
CA PRO A 51 4.91 4.51 -20.80
C PRO A 51 5.15 3.14 -20.16
N TYR A 52 4.17 2.68 -19.39
CA TYR A 52 4.22 1.39 -18.70
C TYR A 52 5.33 1.32 -17.62
N THR A 53 5.80 2.46 -17.11
CA THR A 53 6.65 2.50 -15.92
C THR A 53 5.87 2.01 -14.70
N GLN A 54 6.49 1.21 -13.83
CA GLN A 54 5.87 0.73 -12.59
C GLN A 54 6.35 1.54 -11.38
N VAL A 55 5.57 1.50 -10.29
CA VAL A 55 5.91 2.16 -9.02
C VAL A 55 7.31 1.75 -8.53
N LYS A 56 7.70 0.47 -8.64
CA LYS A 56 9.05 0.02 -8.25
C LYS A 56 10.19 0.75 -8.98
N ASP A 57 9.99 1.12 -10.24
CA ASP A 57 10.99 1.81 -11.05
C ASP A 57 11.09 3.28 -10.63
N ILE A 58 9.95 3.87 -10.22
CA ILE A 58 9.91 5.22 -9.63
C ILE A 58 10.65 5.25 -8.29
N LEU A 59 10.45 4.25 -7.44
CA LEU A 59 11.09 4.17 -6.11
C LEU A 59 12.62 4.12 -6.19
N GLN A 60 13.19 3.60 -7.28
CA GLN A 60 14.65 3.60 -7.50
C GLN A 60 15.21 4.99 -7.86
N ARG A 61 14.35 5.91 -8.32
CA ARG A 61 14.74 7.25 -8.81
C ARG A 61 14.53 8.35 -7.78
N ILE A 62 13.91 8.05 -6.63
CA ILE A 62 13.59 9.01 -5.58
C ILE A 62 14.30 8.66 -4.27
N GLN A 63 14.44 9.65 -3.39
CA GLN A 63 14.90 9.46 -2.02
C GLN A 63 13.68 9.53 -1.08
N VAL A 64 13.34 8.39 -0.48
CA VAL A 64 12.26 8.27 0.51
C VAL A 64 12.78 8.54 1.92
N THR A 65 11.93 9.07 2.79
CA THR A 65 12.32 9.24 4.20
C THR A 65 12.33 7.89 4.91
N LYS A 66 13.04 7.81 6.05
CA LYS A 66 13.03 6.62 6.93
C LYS A 66 11.66 6.26 7.49
N ASP A 67 10.73 7.22 7.49
CA ASP A 67 9.38 7.07 8.00
C ASP A 67 8.39 6.65 6.90
N ALA A 68 8.86 6.33 5.68
CA ALA A 68 8.01 5.85 4.60
C ALA A 68 7.52 4.41 4.82
N ASP A 69 6.25 4.14 4.51
CA ASP A 69 5.64 2.80 4.53
C ASP A 69 5.67 2.17 3.14
N LEU A 70 6.83 1.66 2.72
CA LEU A 70 6.93 1.05 1.39
C LEU A 70 6.05 -0.20 1.24
N ASP A 71 5.77 -0.90 2.34
CA ASP A 71 4.96 -2.14 2.34
C ASP A 71 3.49 -1.87 2.01
N ALA A 72 3.02 -0.63 2.21
CA ALA A 72 1.66 -0.19 1.88
C ALA A 72 1.47 0.16 0.39
N LEU A 73 2.54 0.17 -0.41
CA LEU A 73 2.49 0.49 -1.84
C LEU A 73 2.27 -0.76 -2.70
N ASP A 74 1.50 -0.62 -3.78
CA ASP A 74 1.51 -1.61 -4.86
C ASP A 74 2.69 -1.34 -5.80
N PHE A 75 3.78 -2.09 -5.62
CA PHE A 75 4.99 -1.96 -6.43
C PHE A 75 4.80 -2.29 -7.93
N ASN A 76 3.76 -3.06 -8.27
CA ASN A 76 3.49 -3.49 -9.65
C ASN A 76 2.49 -2.58 -10.36
N HIS A 77 1.92 -1.60 -9.66
CA HIS A 77 1.03 -0.62 -10.26
C HIS A 77 1.77 0.16 -11.35
N TYR A 78 1.11 0.29 -12.51
CA TYR A 78 1.60 1.08 -13.63
C TYR A 78 1.15 2.52 -13.46
N VAL A 79 2.10 3.45 -13.45
CA VAL A 79 1.76 4.86 -13.30
C VAL A 79 1.14 5.41 -14.59
N HIS A 80 0.21 6.35 -14.44
CA HIS A 80 -0.48 7.00 -15.54
C HIS A 80 -0.15 8.50 -15.63
N ALA A 81 -0.39 9.10 -16.80
CA ALA A 81 -0.19 10.53 -17.00
C ALA A 81 -1.03 11.36 -16.03
N ASN A 82 -0.41 12.36 -15.41
CA ASN A 82 -0.99 13.21 -14.35
C ASN A 82 -1.31 12.47 -13.03
N GLU A 83 -0.79 11.26 -12.85
CA GLU A 83 -0.89 10.58 -11.56
C GLU A 83 -0.02 11.26 -10.50
N VAL A 84 -0.55 11.30 -9.28
CA VAL A 84 0.18 11.76 -8.11
C VAL A 84 0.50 10.56 -7.23
N LEU A 85 1.72 10.06 -7.33
CA LEU A 85 2.21 8.99 -6.46
C LEU A 85 2.46 9.57 -5.07
N THR A 86 1.69 9.10 -4.09
CA THR A 86 1.86 9.50 -2.69
C THR A 86 2.58 8.40 -1.94
N ILE A 87 3.77 8.68 -1.42
CA ILE A 87 4.51 7.76 -0.56
C ILE A 87 3.89 7.82 0.84
N PRO A 88 3.25 6.74 1.31
CA PRO A 88 2.58 6.73 2.60
C PRO A 88 3.60 6.81 3.72
N LYS A 89 3.17 7.38 4.84
CA LYS A 89 3.94 7.36 6.08
C LYS A 89 3.70 6.07 6.82
N LYS A 90 4.79 5.48 7.33
CA LYS A 90 4.78 4.39 8.28
C LYS A 90 4.04 4.88 9.50
N THR A 91 2.77 4.54 9.55
CA THR A 91 2.01 4.55 10.79
C THR A 91 2.54 3.40 11.61
N ILE A 92 3.69 3.63 12.26
CA ILE A 92 3.93 2.97 13.53
C ILE A 92 2.75 3.47 14.37
N HIS A 93 1.71 2.65 14.52
CA HIS A 93 0.89 2.77 15.70
C HIS A 93 1.88 2.66 16.84
N ALA A 94 2.32 3.79 17.38
CA ALA A 94 3.22 3.88 18.51
C ALA A 94 2.42 3.40 19.72
N CYS A 95 2.15 2.11 19.71
CA CYS A 95 1.50 1.40 20.76
C CYS A 95 2.53 1.26 21.87
N ILE A 96 2.09 1.51 23.09
CA ILE A 96 2.92 1.38 24.27
C ILE A 96 2.95 -0.10 24.62
N SER A 97 4.11 -0.73 24.48
CA SER A 97 4.31 -2.14 24.79
C SER A 97 4.10 -2.38 26.29
N ILE A 98 3.05 -3.11 26.67
CA ILE A 98 2.75 -3.37 28.09
C ILE A 98 3.81 -4.25 28.76
N ASN A 99 4.63 -5.00 27.98
CA ASN A 99 5.73 -5.79 28.53
C ASN A 99 7.06 -5.04 28.63
N GLN A 100 7.25 -3.93 27.90
CA GLN A 100 8.55 -3.25 27.82
C GLN A 100 8.52 -1.78 28.24
N ALA A 101 7.37 -1.12 28.16
CA ALA A 101 7.23 0.30 28.43
C ALA A 101 7.71 0.67 29.84
N SER A 102 8.29 1.86 29.93
CA SER A 102 8.62 2.49 31.21
C SER A 102 7.35 2.95 31.94
N LYS A 103 7.49 3.32 33.21
CA LYS A 103 6.36 3.85 33.98
C LYS A 103 5.85 5.17 33.39
N GLU A 104 6.74 5.99 32.87
CA GLU A 104 6.45 7.28 32.23
C GLU A 104 5.71 7.06 30.91
N ASP A 105 6.11 6.08 30.11
CA ASP A 105 5.42 5.72 28.86
C ASP A 105 4.02 5.17 29.15
N LEU A 106 3.88 4.29 30.14
CA LEU A 106 2.57 3.74 30.54
C LEU A 106 1.60 4.82 31.01
N GLN A 107 2.08 5.91 31.60
CA GLN A 107 1.25 7.05 32.01
C GLN A 107 0.70 7.87 30.83
N GLN A 108 1.21 7.67 29.61
CA GLN A 108 0.64 8.29 28.41
C GLN A 108 -0.66 7.61 27.96
N LEU A 109 -0.98 6.43 28.49
CA LEU A 109 -2.21 5.71 28.19
C LEU A 109 -3.42 6.40 28.82
N LYS A 110 -4.52 6.45 28.05
CA LYS A 110 -5.78 7.06 28.50
C LYS A 110 -6.29 6.37 29.78
N GLY A 111 -6.38 7.14 30.86
CA GLY A 111 -6.89 6.64 32.15
C GLY A 111 -5.89 5.87 33.00
N VAL A 112 -4.60 5.88 32.62
CA VAL A 112 -3.50 5.32 33.40
C VAL A 112 -2.74 6.45 34.10
N GLY A 113 -2.85 6.50 35.43
CA GLY A 113 -2.04 7.37 36.28
C GLY A 113 -0.85 6.62 36.91
N PRO A 114 -0.01 7.31 37.72
CA PRO A 114 1.19 6.74 38.31
C PRO A 114 0.97 5.41 39.07
N ALA A 115 -0.15 5.29 39.80
CA ALA A 115 -0.49 4.09 40.55
C ALA A 115 -0.88 2.91 39.63
N THR A 116 -1.62 3.18 38.55
CA THR A 116 -2.01 2.15 37.58
C THR A 116 -0.81 1.71 36.74
N ALA A 117 0.04 2.64 36.30
CA ALA A 117 1.29 2.32 35.61
C ALA A 117 2.18 1.40 36.46
N GLN A 118 2.33 1.70 37.75
CA GLN A 118 3.06 0.83 38.68
C GLN A 118 2.40 -0.55 38.81
N ALA A 119 1.08 -0.62 38.87
CA ALA A 119 0.37 -1.89 38.96
C ALA A 119 0.60 -2.79 37.74
N ILE A 120 0.72 -2.21 36.53
CA ILE A 120 1.05 -2.95 35.29
C ILE A 120 2.46 -3.54 35.38
N ILE A 121 3.44 -2.75 35.84
CA ILE A 121 4.82 -3.19 36.02
C ILE A 121 4.91 -4.31 37.05
N ASN A 122 4.29 -4.12 38.22
CA ASN A 122 4.27 -5.14 39.26
C ASN A 122 3.62 -6.43 38.76
N TYR A 123 2.52 -6.34 38.02
CA TYR A 123 1.86 -7.52 37.47
C TYR A 123 2.79 -8.32 36.56
N ARG A 124 3.50 -7.68 35.63
CA ARG A 124 4.42 -8.40 34.72
C ARG A 124 5.68 -8.93 35.40
N GLU A 125 6.03 -8.38 36.57
CA GLU A 125 7.12 -8.87 37.42
C GLU A 125 6.69 -10.07 38.27
N ASP A 126 5.47 -10.02 38.83
CA ASP A 126 4.95 -11.05 39.75
C ASP A 126 4.40 -12.28 39.01
N PHE A 127 3.71 -12.06 37.87
CA PHE A 127 3.00 -13.11 37.12
C PHE A 127 3.65 -13.42 35.77
N GLY A 128 4.70 -12.69 35.40
CA GLY A 128 5.34 -12.78 34.09
C GLY A 128 4.66 -11.91 33.02
N ARG A 129 5.22 -11.93 31.82
CA ARG A 129 4.76 -11.08 30.69
C ARG A 129 3.32 -11.40 30.29
N PHE A 130 2.60 -10.36 29.89
CA PHE A 130 1.28 -10.46 29.28
C PHE A 130 1.38 -11.24 27.96
N ILE A 131 0.48 -12.20 27.75
CA ILE A 131 0.42 -13.01 26.52
C ILE A 131 -0.65 -12.46 25.59
N LEU A 132 -1.74 -11.96 26.15
CA LEU A 132 -2.82 -11.30 25.44
C LEU A 132 -2.97 -9.86 25.95
N ILE A 133 -3.49 -8.96 25.11
CA ILE A 133 -3.72 -7.57 25.51
C ILE A 133 -4.80 -7.50 26.59
N GLU A 134 -5.80 -8.39 26.52
CA GLU A 134 -6.91 -8.52 27.46
C GLU A 134 -6.47 -8.89 28.87
N ASP A 135 -5.30 -9.55 29.02
CA ASP A 135 -4.72 -9.90 30.32
C ASP A 135 -4.47 -8.67 31.19
N LEU A 136 -4.37 -7.48 30.58
CA LEU A 136 -4.24 -6.21 31.28
C LEU A 136 -5.43 -5.92 32.21
N MET A 137 -6.60 -6.50 31.96
CA MET A 137 -7.77 -6.39 32.85
C MET A 137 -7.61 -7.14 34.18
N ASN A 138 -6.61 -8.02 34.31
CA ASN A 138 -6.26 -8.65 35.59
C ASN A 138 -5.47 -7.70 36.51
N VAL A 139 -4.98 -6.58 35.98
CA VAL A 139 -4.24 -5.58 36.76
C VAL A 139 -5.20 -4.76 37.62
N LYS A 140 -4.92 -4.70 38.92
CA LYS A 140 -5.72 -3.90 39.87
C LYS A 140 -5.86 -2.45 39.41
N GLY A 141 -7.10 -2.01 39.26
CA GLY A 141 -7.44 -0.64 38.85
C GLY A 141 -7.60 -0.46 37.35
N ILE A 142 -7.54 -1.52 36.55
CA ILE A 142 -7.90 -1.59 35.13
C ILE A 142 -9.14 -2.48 34.99
N GLY A 143 -10.31 -1.86 34.84
CA GLY A 143 -11.53 -2.56 34.45
C GLY A 143 -11.88 -2.33 32.98
N GLU A 144 -12.94 -2.97 32.49
CA GLU A 144 -13.40 -2.92 31.09
C GLU A 144 -13.43 -1.50 30.51
N LYS A 145 -13.98 -0.53 31.26
CA LYS A 145 -14.06 0.87 30.81
C LYS A 145 -12.69 1.50 30.53
N LYS A 146 -11.72 1.27 31.41
CA LYS A 146 -10.35 1.81 31.23
C LYS A 146 -9.63 1.07 30.12
N PHE A 147 -9.74 -0.25 30.11
CA PHE A 147 -9.18 -1.09 29.06
C PHE A 147 -9.68 -0.64 27.67
N ALA A 148 -10.99 -0.51 27.49
CA ALA A 148 -11.59 -0.05 26.23
C ALA A 148 -11.11 1.34 25.79
N ALA A 149 -10.80 2.23 26.75
CA ALA A 149 -10.28 3.57 26.45
C ALA A 149 -8.82 3.57 25.97
N MET A 150 -8.01 2.58 26.34
CA MET A 150 -6.58 2.50 26.02
C MET A 150 -6.20 1.37 25.05
N LYS A 151 -7.10 0.43 24.75
CA LYS A 151 -6.78 -0.79 23.96
C LYS A 151 -6.14 -0.51 22.59
N GLU A 152 -6.52 0.59 21.94
CA GLU A 152 -5.97 1.01 20.64
C GLU A 152 -4.58 1.67 20.75
N GLN A 153 -4.11 1.94 21.98
CA GLN A 153 -2.82 2.56 22.28
C GLN A 153 -1.78 1.56 22.81
N ILE A 154 -2.14 0.29 22.97
CA ILE A 154 -1.27 -0.71 23.60
C ILE A 154 -0.95 -1.87 22.65
N CYS A 155 0.21 -2.46 22.87
CA CYS A 155 0.63 -3.71 22.25
C CYS A 155 1.41 -4.53 23.27
N LEU A 156 1.78 -5.75 22.90
CA LEU A 156 2.54 -6.64 23.76
C LEU A 156 3.99 -6.21 23.92
#